data_AF-A0A2V6UZ05-F1
#
_entry.id   AF-A0A2V6UZ05-F1
#
_cell.length_a   1.000
_cell.length_b   1.000
_cell.length_c   1.000
_cell.angle_alpha   90.00
_cell.angle_beta   90.00
_cell.angle_gamma   90.00
#
_symmetry.space_group_name_H-M   'P 1'
#
loop_
_entity.id
_entity.type
_entity.pdbx_description
1 polymer ?
#
loop_
_entity_poly.entity_id
_entity_poly.type
_entity_poly.pdbx_seq_one_letter_code
_entity_poly.pdbx_strand_id
1 'polypeptide(L)' 'MRRLAPRGGRASRAHVVELNVDKNPAVAARSSTSGVPTLLFFRRGCLRDRHVGVASRAVTAEPLAALLRADVA' A
#
# COMPACT_ATOMS: atom_id res chain seq x y z
N MET A 1 8.94 2.15 -11.07
CA MET A 1 7.78 1.28 -10.78
C MET A 1 8.28 -0.12 -10.44
N ARG A 2 8.05 -0.63 -9.22
CA ARG A 2 8.51 -1.96 -8.83
C ARG A 2 7.30 -2.82 -8.46
N ARG A 3 6.96 -3.79 -9.32
CA ARG A 3 5.90 -4.77 -9.04
C ARG A 3 6.38 -5.70 -7.92
N LEU A 4 5.69 -5.72 -6.79
CA LEU A 4 5.94 -6.73 -5.76
C LEU A 4 5.24 -8.02 -6.22
N ALA A 5 5.99 -8.91 -6.86
CA ALA A 5 5.52 -10.25 -7.20
C ALA A 5 5.91 -11.22 -6.07
N PRO A 6 4.99 -12.01 -5.50
CA PRO A 6 5.39 -13.22 -4.81
C PRO A 6 5.91 -14.21 -5.85
N ARG A 7 7.01 -14.91 -5.53
CA ARG A 7 7.49 -16.05 -6.32
C ARG A 7 6.47 -17.18 -6.18
N GLY A 8 5.70 -17.43 -7.23
CA GLY A 8 4.67 -18.48 -7.30
C GLY A 8 3.58 -18.09 -8.29
N GLY A 9 3.00 -19.08 -9.00
CA GLY A 9 2.14 -18.94 -10.18
C GLY A 9 1.00 -17.93 -10.09
N ARG A 10 0.46 -17.55 -11.26
CA ARG A 10 -0.62 -16.55 -11.50
C ARG A 10 -1.61 -16.41 -10.32
N ALA A 11 -1.29 -15.55 -9.36
CA ALA A 11 -2.08 -15.30 -8.17
C ALA A 11 -1.96 -13.82 -7.80
N SER A 12 -3.09 -13.24 -7.37
CA SER A 12 -3.37 -11.84 -7.04
C SER A 12 -2.13 -10.96 -6.80
N ARG A 13 -1.87 -10.02 -7.72
CA ARG A 13 -0.75 -9.07 -7.66
C ARG A 13 -1.21 -7.70 -7.16
N ALA A 14 -0.38 -7.04 -6.37
CA ALA A 14 -0.57 -5.66 -5.96
C ALA A 14 0.44 -4.74 -6.66
N HIS A 15 0.01 -3.51 -6.97
CA HIS A 15 0.90 -2.45 -7.40
C HIS A 15 1.46 -1.73 -6.18
N VAL A 16 2.79 -1.70 -6.06
CA VAL A 16 3.48 -0.95 -5.01
C VAL A 16 4.12 0.27 -5.66
N VAL A 17 3.80 1.43 -5.11
CA VAL A 17 4.29 2.73 -5.56
C VAL A 17 4.85 3.49 -4.37
N GLU A 18 5.94 4.20 -4.60
CA GLU A 18 6.56 5.07 -3.63
C GLU A 18 6.30 6.51 -4.06
N LEU A 19 5.90 7.34 -3.09
CA LEU A 19 5.70 8.76 -3.28
C LEU A 19 6.67 9.51 -2.37
N ASN A 20 7.58 10.25 -2.96
CA ASN A 20 8.41 11.19 -2.21
C ASN A 20 7.57 12.44 -1.90
N VAL A 21 7.36 12.71 -0.61
CA VAL A 21 6.52 13.81 -0.12
C VAL A 21 7.19 15.17 -0.28
N ASP A 22 8.52 15.25 -0.20
CA ASP A 22 9.28 16.51 -0.36
C ASP A 22 9.15 17.07 -1.78
N LYS A 23 9.12 16.18 -2.77
CA LYS A 23 8.93 16.53 -4.18
C LYS A 23 7.46 16.71 -4.58
N ASN A 24 6.51 16.26 -3.75
CA ASN A 24 5.07 16.25 -4.07
C ASN A 24 4.21 16.73 -2.89
N PRO A 25 4.40 17.97 -2.40
CA PRO A 25 3.75 18.46 -1.18
C PRO A 25 2.21 18.51 -1.29
N ALA A 26 1.66 18.79 -2.48
CA ALA A 26 0.21 18.79 -2.70
C ALA A 26 -0.43 17.42 -2.50
N VAL A 27 0.28 16.33 -2.86
CA VAL A 27 -0.21 14.96 -2.65
C VAL A 27 -0.07 14.58 -1.19
N ALA A 28 1.03 14.96 -0.54
CA ALA A 28 1.26 14.75 0.89
C ALA A 28 0.19 15.42 1.76
N ALA A 29 -0.22 16.65 1.40
CA ALA A 29 -1.30 17.37 2.08
C ALA A 29 -2.65 16.64 1.97
N ARG A 30 -2.94 16.05 0.79
CA ARG A 30 -4.16 15.28 0.54
C ARG A 30 -4.18 13.92 1.23
N SER A 31 -3.02 13.30 1.47
CA SER A 31 -2.92 12.01 2.16
C SER A 31 -3.02 12.10 3.69
N SER A 32 -3.19 13.31 4.25
CA SER A 32 -3.30 13.60 5.69
C SER A 32 -2.25 12.88 6.54
N THR A 33 -1.05 12.73 5.98
CA THR A 33 0.07 12.02 6.59
C THR A 33 0.73 12.91 7.64
N SER A 34 0.41 12.68 8.91
CA SER A 34 1.00 13.38 10.06
C SER A 34 2.45 12.94 10.37
N GLY A 35 2.99 11.95 9.63
CA GLY A 35 4.36 11.46 9.77
C GLY A 35 4.79 10.55 8.61
N VAL A 36 6.10 10.51 8.34
CA VAL A 36 6.73 9.59 7.38
C VAL A 36 7.55 8.54 8.13
N PRO A 37 7.60 7.28 7.64
CA PRO A 37 6.91 6.74 6.46
C PRO A 37 5.42 6.46 6.71
N THR A 38 4.57 6.51 5.67
CA THR A 38 3.16 6.07 5.72
C THR A 38 2.86 5.14 4.56
N LEU A 39 2.16 4.04 4.84
CA LEU A 39 1.62 3.11 3.85
C LEU A 39 0.13 3.35 3.66
N LEU A 40 -0.30 3.42 2.41
CA LEU A 40 -1.70 3.58 2.02
C LEU A 40 -2.10 2.37 1.16
N PHE A 41 -3.17 1.69 1.55
CA PHE A 41 -3.69 0.55 0.81
C PHE A 41 -4.92 0.97 0.02
N PHE A 42 -4.80 0.93 -1.30
CA PHE A 42 -5.90 1.24 -2.21
C PHE A 42 -6.47 -0.04 -2.82
N ARG A 43 -7.80 -0.13 -2.92
CA ARG A 43 -8.49 -1.18 -3.67
C ARG A 43 -9.65 -0.58 -4.45
N ARG A 44 -9.68 -0.83 -5.77
CA ARG A 44 -10.68 -0.30 -6.72
C ARG A 44 -10.84 1.24 -6.63
N GLY A 45 -9.72 1.95 -6.46
CA GLY A 45 -9.70 3.41 -6.34
C GLY A 45 -10.07 3.96 -4.94
N CYS A 46 -10.52 3.12 -4.01
CA CYS A 46 -10.84 3.55 -2.65
C CYS A 46 -9.68 3.26 -1.69
N LEU A 47 -9.39 4.19 -0.78
CA LEU A 47 -8.51 3.94 0.36
C LEU A 47 -9.19 2.97 1.31
N ARG A 48 -8.56 1.83 1.58
CA ARG A 48 -9.09 0.78 2.47
C ARG A 48 -8.42 0.76 3.82
N ASP A 49 -7.13 1.07 3.85
CA ASP A 49 -6.36 1.04 5.09
C ASP A 49 -5.16 2.00 5.00
N ARG A 50 -4.67 2.45 6.17
CA ARG A 50 -3.52 3.31 6.33
C ARG A 50 -2.71 2.90 7.55
N HIS A 51 -1.40 2.81 7.37
CA HIS A 51 -0.45 2.62 8.46
C HIS A 51 0.57 3.76 8.50
N VAL A 52 0.66 4.46 9.62
CA VAL A 52 1.61 5.56 9.85
C VAL A 52 2.75 5.06 10.72
N GLY A 53 4.00 5.30 10.31
CA GLY A 53 5.20 4.85 11.00
C GLY A 53 5.87 3.66 10.33
N VAL A 54 6.93 3.17 10.96
CA VAL A 54 7.74 2.06 10.44
C VAL A 54 6.96 0.75 10.61
N ALA A 55 6.57 0.16 9.49
CA ALA A 55 5.91 -1.15 9.48
C ALA A 55 6.93 -2.27 9.30
N SER A 56 6.80 -3.33 10.10
CA SER A 56 7.49 -4.59 9.83
C SER A 56 6.86 -5.30 8.64
N ARG A 57 7.59 -6.26 8.06
CA ARG A 57 7.08 -7.04 6.92
C ARG A 57 5.78 -7.78 7.26
N ALA A 58 5.65 -8.31 8.49
CA ALA A 58 4.44 -9.00 8.94
C ALA A 58 3.23 -8.06 8.95
N VAL A 59 3.40 -6.86 9.53
CA VAL A 59 2.36 -5.84 9.67
C VAL A 59 1.86 -5.33 8.31
N THR A 60 2.70 -5.37 7.27
CA THR A 60 2.30 -4.98 5.91
C THR A 60 1.73 -6.14 5.09
N ALA A 61 2.25 -7.36 5.29
CA ALA A 61 1.91 -8.52 4.48
C ALA A 61 0.51 -9.07 4.78
N GLU A 62 0.09 -9.08 6.05
CA GLU A 62 -1.23 -9.60 6.43
C GLU A 62 -2.40 -8.75 5.90
N PRO A 63 -2.45 -7.42 6.07
CA PRO A 63 -3.50 -6.59 5.50
C PRO A 63 -3.53 -6.64 3.98
N LEU A 64 -2.34 -6.67 3.35
CA LEU A 64 -2.23 -6.79 1.90
C LEU A 64 -2.79 -8.13 1.41
N ALA A 65 -2.47 -9.24 2.08
CA ALA A 65 -3.00 -10.55 1.75
C ALA A 65 -4.53 -10.62 1.93
N ALA A 66 -5.07 -10.02 2.99
CA ALA A 66 -6.51 -9.92 3.23
C ALA A 66 -7.20 -9.16 2.10
N LEU A 67 -6.67 -8.00 1.71
CA LEU A 67 -7.19 -7.21 0.60
C LEU A 67 -7.14 -8.00 -0.71
N LEU A 68 -6.07 -8.73 -0.99
CA LEU A 68 -5.92 -9.50 -2.23
C LEU A 68 -6.95 -10.64 -2.35
N ARG A 69 -7.40 -11.24 -1.25
CA ARG A 69 -8.38 -12.34 -1.24
C ARG A 69 -9.83 -11.87 -1.39
N ALA A 70 -10.14 -10.63 -0.99
CA ALA A 70 -11.50 -10.09 -1.00
C ALA A 70 -12.18 -9.96 -2.38
N ASP A 71 -11.47 -10.24 -3.50
CA ASP A 71 -12.05 -10.25 -4.86
C ASP A 71 -12.33 -11.67 -5.41
N VAL A 72 -12.03 -12.73 -4.67
CA VAL A 72 -12.17 -14.13 -5.15
C VAL A 72 -13.47 -14.78 -4.63
N ALA A 73 -14.43 -13.99 -4.16
CA ALA A 73 -15.75 -14.45 -3.73
C ALA A 73 -16.82 -14.07 -4.76
#